data_AF-A0A132TI70-F1
#
_entry.id   AF-A0A132TI70-F1
#
_cell.length_a   1.000
_cell.length_b   1.000
_cell.length_c   1.000
_cell.angle_alpha   90.00
_cell.angle_beta   90.00
_cell.angle_gamma   90.00
#
_symmetry.space_group_name_H-M   'P 1'
#
loop_
_entity.id
_entity.type
_entity.pdbx_description
1 polymer ?
#
loop_
_entity_poly.entity_id
_entity_poly.type
_entity_poly.pdbx_seq_one_letter_code
_entity_poly.pdbx_strand_id
1 'polypeptide(L)'
;MRKLLSCVLGISLVIHANIALAEQSSKFKDVPDHFWGQEYIERAIQHKIVEGYPDGTFKPDAKVSQSEFIAMLIRSYQPSDFSSSQKSQNWAEPYLSYIHKLGWTELQPSEQAALNRGNVARYLASAAGKNFTVDDSIQYLLDIGIAKGKTERSLQGFNKNGPVTRTEALAFLERLKYRFDELKSIPKTTEKYNSDLAQKDVYTIPEQNISIQFPQQWKNKYEVVTATNTDVKTKRYNFIDKSNKKYGGTLFTLTVWPKEVWSSEGPELMKNIHIYKIGERENVVFTINTPTDVQYATEDLALKTEYLNLSNDIQEKGIDFIID
;
A
#
# COMPACT_ATOMS: atom_id res chain seq x y z
N MET A 1 -71.79 -14.26 -24.87
CA MET A 1 -72.00 -13.42 -23.66
C MET A 1 -71.40 -14.12 -22.45
N ARG A 2 -70.43 -13.47 -21.79
CA ARG A 2 -70.17 -13.45 -20.34
C ARG A 2 -69.98 -14.76 -19.52
N LYS A 3 -68.74 -14.88 -19.01
CA LYS A 3 -68.29 -15.26 -17.63
C LYS A 3 -68.42 -16.76 -17.25
N LEU A 4 -67.51 -17.44 -16.54
CA LEU A 4 -66.64 -17.14 -15.39
C LEU A 4 -65.30 -17.92 -15.52
N LEU A 5 -64.12 -17.34 -15.28
CA LEU A 5 -63.40 -17.20 -13.99
C LEU A 5 -63.33 -18.49 -13.14
N SER A 6 -62.15 -19.09 -13.07
CA SER A 6 -61.65 -19.69 -11.81
C SER A 6 -60.12 -19.60 -11.77
N CYS A 7 -59.64 -18.75 -10.87
CA CYS A 7 -58.24 -18.64 -10.46
C CYS A 7 -57.85 -19.87 -9.64
N VAL A 8 -56.73 -20.51 -9.99
CA VAL A 8 -55.97 -21.32 -9.03
C VAL A 8 -54.56 -20.74 -8.97
N LEU A 9 -54.27 -20.07 -7.86
CA LEU A 9 -52.93 -19.67 -7.45
C LEU A 9 -52.10 -20.94 -7.22
N GLY A 10 -51.14 -21.21 -8.11
CA GLY A 10 -50.02 -22.11 -7.83
C GLY A 10 -48.87 -21.29 -7.26
N ILE A 11 -48.70 -21.31 -5.94
CA ILE A 11 -47.52 -20.77 -5.25
C ILE A 11 -46.33 -21.66 -5.64
N SER A 12 -45.50 -21.20 -6.56
CA SER A 12 -44.23 -21.87 -6.89
C SER A 12 -43.17 -21.41 -5.89
N LEU A 13 -42.77 -22.33 -5.01
CA LEU A 13 -41.74 -22.15 -4.00
C LEU A 13 -40.37 -22.04 -4.69
N VAL A 14 -39.86 -20.82 -4.87
CA VAL A 14 -38.49 -20.63 -5.39
C VAL A 14 -37.51 -20.88 -4.25
N ILE A 15 -36.95 -22.09 -4.22
CA ILE A 15 -35.79 -22.43 -3.37
C ILE A 15 -34.59 -21.67 -3.92
N HIS A 16 -34.30 -20.50 -3.35
CA HIS A 16 -33.02 -19.83 -3.57
C HIS A 16 -31.98 -20.62 -2.77
N ALA A 17 -31.18 -21.42 -3.47
CA ALA A 17 -29.95 -21.96 -2.90
C ALA A 17 -29.03 -20.78 -2.57
N ASN A 18 -28.94 -20.44 -1.28
CA ASN A 18 -27.87 -19.59 -0.78
C ASN A 18 -26.56 -20.34 -0.98
N ILE A 19 -25.86 -20.08 -2.08
CA ILE A 19 -24.46 -20.44 -2.22
C ILE A 19 -23.71 -19.51 -1.27
N ALA A 20 -23.47 -19.98 -0.06
CA ALA A 20 -22.44 -19.40 0.79
C ALA A 20 -21.12 -19.59 0.04
N LEU A 21 -20.63 -18.50 -0.57
CA LEU A 21 -19.25 -18.41 -0.99
C LEU A 21 -18.42 -18.55 0.29
N ALA A 22 -17.96 -19.76 0.59
CA ALA A 22 -16.94 -19.96 1.58
C ALA A 22 -15.74 -19.14 1.13
N GLU A 23 -15.41 -18.07 1.84
CA GLU A 23 -14.14 -17.39 1.69
C GLU A 23 -13.06 -18.42 2.02
N GLN A 24 -12.46 -18.99 0.98
CA GLN A 24 -11.35 -19.90 1.12
C GLN A 24 -10.13 -19.07 1.52
N SER A 25 -9.97 -18.84 2.82
CA SER A 25 -8.68 -18.48 3.41
C SER A 25 -7.70 -19.59 3.02
N SER A 26 -6.93 -19.38 1.95
CA SER A 26 -5.97 -20.37 1.47
C SER A 26 -4.77 -20.35 2.40
N LYS A 27 -4.84 -21.11 3.50
CA LYS A 27 -3.64 -21.43 4.29
C LYS A 27 -2.75 -22.35 3.47
N PHE A 28 -1.61 -21.84 3.02
CA PHE A 28 -0.59 -22.62 2.32
C PHE A 28 0.24 -23.44 3.30
N LYS A 29 0.62 -24.66 2.90
CA LYS A 29 1.34 -25.59 3.79
C LYS A 29 2.75 -25.11 4.17
N ASP A 30 3.33 -24.26 3.35
CA ASP A 30 4.70 -23.72 3.48
C ASP A 30 4.72 -22.25 3.92
N VAL A 31 3.59 -21.73 4.41
CA VAL A 31 3.49 -20.42 5.04
C VAL A 31 3.13 -20.65 6.52
N PRO A 32 4.12 -20.60 7.43
CA PRO A 32 3.86 -20.75 8.86
C PRO A 32 2.88 -19.71 9.38
N ASP A 33 2.12 -20.06 10.43
CA ASP A 33 1.35 -19.06 11.17
C ASP A 33 2.31 -17.96 11.68
N HIS A 34 1.85 -16.69 11.62
CA HIS A 34 2.63 -15.50 11.98
C HIS A 34 3.86 -15.24 11.09
N PHE A 35 3.93 -15.85 9.90
CA PHE A 35 4.95 -15.49 8.91
C PHE A 35 4.86 -13.99 8.57
N TRP A 36 5.99 -13.30 8.53
CA TRP A 36 6.05 -11.84 8.36
C TRP A 36 5.29 -11.33 7.13
N GLY A 37 5.23 -12.12 6.07
CA GLY A 37 4.53 -11.76 4.84
C GLY A 37 3.21 -12.48 4.61
N GLN A 38 2.66 -13.13 5.62
CA GLN A 38 1.37 -13.82 5.53
C GLN A 38 0.28 -12.89 5.01
N GLU A 39 0.16 -11.69 5.58
CA GLU A 39 -0.85 -10.73 5.14
C GLU A 39 -0.65 -10.25 3.69
N TYR A 40 0.61 -10.05 3.26
CA TYR A 40 0.92 -9.69 1.87
C TYR A 40 0.45 -10.78 0.91
N ILE A 41 0.64 -12.05 1.28
CA ILE A 41 0.22 -13.20 0.49
C ILE A 41 -1.31 -13.27 0.45
N GLU A 42 -1.98 -13.22 1.59
CA GLU A 42 -3.44 -13.32 1.69
C GLU A 42 -4.14 -12.24 0.85
N ARG A 43 -3.73 -10.97 0.97
CA ARG A 43 -4.28 -9.88 0.16
C ARG A 43 -4.00 -10.08 -1.33
N ALA A 44 -2.78 -10.51 -1.68
CA ALA A 44 -2.42 -10.72 -3.07
C ALA A 44 -3.22 -11.87 -3.72
N ILE A 45 -3.55 -12.93 -2.98
CA ILE A 45 -4.46 -14.00 -3.42
C ILE A 45 -5.88 -13.46 -3.57
N GLN A 46 -6.40 -12.76 -2.55
CA GLN A 46 -7.75 -12.19 -2.56
C GLN A 46 -7.99 -11.27 -3.77
N HIS A 47 -6.98 -10.46 -4.12
CA HIS A 47 -7.01 -9.55 -5.26
C HIS A 47 -6.54 -10.18 -6.58
N LYS A 48 -6.30 -11.49 -6.62
CA LYS A 48 -5.86 -12.23 -7.82
C LYS A 48 -4.58 -11.66 -8.47
N ILE A 49 -3.68 -11.14 -7.63
CA ILE A 49 -2.36 -10.63 -8.04
C ILE A 49 -1.42 -11.81 -8.31
N VAL A 50 -1.50 -12.83 -7.45
CA VAL A 50 -0.75 -14.08 -7.53
C VAL A 50 -1.67 -15.26 -7.24
N GLU A 51 -1.17 -16.46 -7.50
CA GLU A 51 -1.81 -17.73 -7.15
C GLU A 51 -0.78 -18.63 -6.45
N GLY A 52 -1.27 -19.58 -5.67
CA GLY A 52 -0.46 -20.68 -5.14
C GLY A 52 -0.25 -21.80 -6.16
N TYR A 53 0.52 -22.80 -5.77
CA TYR A 53 0.80 -23.96 -6.61
C TYR A 53 -0.23 -25.08 -6.37
N PRO A 54 -0.47 -25.96 -7.37
CA PRO A 54 -1.43 -27.06 -7.23
C PRO A 54 -1.15 -28.05 -6.09
N ASP A 55 0.08 -28.09 -5.58
CA ASP A 55 0.50 -28.92 -4.43
C ASP A 55 0.06 -28.35 -3.05
N GLY A 56 -0.53 -27.15 -3.05
CA GLY A 56 -0.97 -26.42 -1.86
C GLY A 56 0.14 -25.58 -1.23
N THR A 57 1.21 -25.27 -1.96
CA THR A 57 2.30 -24.38 -1.52
C THR A 57 2.18 -22.98 -2.14
N PHE A 58 2.81 -21.98 -1.52
CA PHE A 58 2.96 -20.62 -2.07
C PHE A 58 4.39 -20.33 -2.56
N LYS A 59 5.37 -20.98 -1.94
CA LYS A 59 6.82 -20.79 -2.12
C LYS A 59 7.27 -19.37 -1.81
N PRO A 60 7.10 -18.88 -0.57
CA PRO A 60 7.35 -17.48 -0.21
C PRO A 60 8.76 -17.01 -0.55
N ASP A 61 9.76 -17.89 -0.39
CA ASP A 61 11.18 -17.60 -0.63
C ASP A 61 11.66 -17.83 -2.08
N ALA A 62 10.79 -18.33 -2.95
CA ALA A 62 11.13 -18.55 -4.35
C ALA A 62 11.47 -17.21 -5.03
N LYS A 63 12.48 -17.25 -5.91
CA LYS A 63 12.92 -16.05 -6.61
C LYS A 63 11.96 -15.74 -7.76
N VAL A 64 11.76 -14.45 -8.01
CA VAL A 64 10.83 -13.96 -9.02
C VAL A 64 11.64 -13.56 -10.27
N SER A 65 11.10 -13.81 -11.47
CA SER A 65 11.66 -13.25 -12.71
C SER A 65 11.20 -11.80 -12.93
N GLN A 66 11.87 -11.06 -13.82
CA GLN A 66 11.43 -9.69 -14.13
C GLN A 66 10.01 -9.65 -14.69
N SER A 67 9.65 -10.57 -15.60
CA SER A 67 8.30 -10.67 -16.15
C SER A 67 7.24 -11.05 -15.12
N GLU A 68 7.56 -11.95 -14.19
CA GLU A 68 6.64 -12.30 -13.10
C GLU A 68 6.36 -11.07 -12.21
N PHE A 69 7.39 -10.29 -11.87
CA PHE A 69 7.23 -9.07 -11.09
C PHE A 69 6.39 -8.01 -11.81
N ILE A 70 6.62 -7.79 -13.11
CA ILE A 70 5.82 -6.86 -13.92
C ILE A 70 4.36 -7.33 -13.99
N ALA A 71 4.12 -8.63 -14.12
CA ALA A 71 2.77 -9.18 -14.10
C ALA A 71 2.08 -8.95 -12.75
N MET A 72 2.78 -9.18 -11.63
CA MET A 72 2.26 -8.86 -10.29
C MET A 72 1.95 -7.36 -10.16
N LEU A 73 2.86 -6.49 -10.62
CA LEU A 73 2.67 -5.03 -10.60
C LEU A 73 1.42 -4.63 -11.37
N ILE A 74 1.27 -5.05 -12.62
CA ILE A 74 0.10 -4.68 -13.44
C ILE A 74 -1.19 -5.26 -12.85
N ARG A 75 -1.21 -6.52 -12.39
CA ARG A 75 -2.39 -7.10 -11.75
C ARG A 75 -2.77 -6.41 -10.46
N SER A 76 -1.80 -5.85 -9.73
CA SER A 76 -2.07 -5.10 -8.52
C SER A 76 -2.82 -3.79 -8.82
N TYR A 77 -2.54 -3.14 -9.95
CA TYR A 77 -3.19 -1.88 -10.34
C TYR A 77 -4.44 -2.03 -11.20
N GLN A 78 -4.57 -3.15 -11.92
CA GLN A 78 -5.68 -3.44 -12.85
C GLN A 78 -6.01 -2.25 -13.78
N PRO A 79 -5.05 -1.72 -14.56
CA PRO A 79 -5.32 -0.58 -15.44
C PRO A 79 -6.45 -0.90 -16.42
N SER A 80 -7.38 0.04 -16.61
CA SER A 80 -8.57 -0.16 -17.45
C SER A 80 -8.26 -0.37 -18.92
N ASP A 81 -7.08 0.07 -19.37
CA ASP A 81 -6.58 -0.05 -20.74
C ASP A 81 -5.64 -1.25 -20.94
N PHE A 82 -5.47 -2.11 -19.93
CA PHE A 82 -4.71 -3.35 -20.00
C PHE A 82 -5.61 -4.55 -20.36
N SER A 83 -5.11 -5.43 -21.24
CA SER A 83 -5.78 -6.70 -21.54
C SER A 83 -4.76 -7.84 -21.66
N SER A 84 -4.95 -8.89 -20.85
CA SER A 84 -4.16 -10.12 -20.91
C SER A 84 -4.63 -11.09 -22.01
N SER A 85 -5.77 -10.82 -22.67
CA SER A 85 -6.41 -11.76 -23.61
C SER A 85 -5.85 -11.69 -25.03
N GLN A 86 -4.77 -10.93 -25.26
CA GLN A 86 -4.06 -11.02 -26.52
C GLN A 86 -3.54 -12.45 -26.68
N LYS A 87 -3.92 -13.13 -27.77
CA LYS A 87 -3.45 -14.49 -28.12
C LYS A 87 -1.95 -14.45 -28.40
N SER A 88 -1.14 -14.33 -27.35
CA SER A 88 0.29 -14.48 -27.41
C SER A 88 0.66 -15.91 -27.05
N GLN A 89 1.64 -16.48 -27.76
CA GLN A 89 2.27 -17.73 -27.35
C GLN A 89 3.11 -17.56 -26.08
N ASN A 90 3.55 -16.33 -25.78
CA ASN A 90 4.29 -15.97 -24.58
C ASN A 90 3.37 -15.27 -23.57
N TRP A 91 3.20 -15.86 -22.39
CA TRP A 91 2.33 -15.34 -21.33
C TRP A 91 2.77 -13.96 -20.81
N ALA A 92 4.06 -13.63 -20.88
CA ALA A 92 4.60 -12.37 -20.38
C ALA A 92 4.35 -11.20 -21.35
N GLU A 93 4.18 -11.50 -22.64
CA GLU A 93 4.13 -10.51 -23.71
C GLU A 93 3.12 -9.37 -23.47
N PRO A 94 1.85 -9.62 -23.06
CA PRO A 94 0.91 -8.53 -22.83
C PRO A 94 1.38 -7.55 -21.75
N TYR A 95 2.06 -8.06 -20.72
CA TYR A 95 2.59 -7.27 -19.61
C TYR A 95 3.82 -6.44 -20.05
N LEU A 96 4.72 -7.05 -20.82
CA LEU A 96 5.91 -6.36 -21.34
C LEU A 96 5.53 -5.28 -22.36
N SER A 97 4.61 -5.60 -23.28
CA SER A 97 4.04 -4.63 -24.22
C SER A 97 3.36 -3.45 -23.50
N TYR A 98 2.70 -3.70 -22.37
CA TYR A 98 2.06 -2.63 -21.60
C TYR A 98 3.06 -1.66 -20.99
N ILE A 99 4.15 -2.13 -20.36
CA ILE A 99 5.16 -1.21 -19.82
C ILE A 99 5.93 -0.47 -20.92
N HIS A 100 6.08 -1.07 -22.11
CA HIS A 100 6.64 -0.38 -23.28
C HIS A 100 5.72 0.76 -23.74
N LYS A 101 4.40 0.57 -23.73
CA LYS A 101 3.42 1.64 -24.00
C LYS A 101 3.56 2.79 -23.00
N LEU A 102 3.88 2.50 -21.74
CA LEU A 102 4.15 3.52 -20.71
C LEU A 102 5.53 4.21 -20.86
N GLY A 103 6.34 3.79 -21.85
CA GLY A 103 7.65 4.38 -22.11
C GLY A 103 8.78 3.80 -21.26
N TRP A 104 8.57 2.67 -20.55
CA TRP A 104 9.57 2.05 -19.68
C TRP A 104 10.63 1.27 -20.47
N THR A 105 11.07 1.78 -21.61
CA THR A 105 11.82 1.06 -22.66
C THR A 105 13.27 0.76 -22.30
N GLU A 106 13.87 1.49 -21.35
CA GLU A 106 15.22 1.18 -20.86
C GLU A 106 15.28 -0.07 -19.99
N LEU A 107 14.12 -0.53 -19.51
CA LEU A 107 14.00 -1.80 -18.85
C LEU A 107 13.84 -2.82 -19.97
N GLN A 108 14.82 -3.70 -20.14
CA GLN A 108 14.76 -4.82 -21.09
C GLN A 108 14.49 -6.11 -20.31
N PRO A 109 13.31 -6.27 -19.69
CA PRO A 109 12.96 -7.51 -19.02
C PRO A 109 12.87 -8.63 -20.05
N SER A 110 13.64 -9.68 -19.84
CA SER A 110 13.38 -10.96 -20.49
C SER A 110 12.61 -11.87 -19.54
N GLU A 111 11.88 -12.82 -20.12
CA GLU A 111 10.98 -13.71 -19.40
C GLU A 111 11.67 -14.50 -18.28
N GLN A 112 12.93 -14.89 -18.48
CA GLN A 112 13.73 -15.69 -17.54
C GLN A 112 14.81 -14.87 -16.82
N ALA A 113 14.94 -13.57 -17.10
CA ALA A 113 15.94 -12.75 -16.41
C ALA A 113 15.64 -12.74 -14.91
N ALA A 114 16.67 -13.09 -14.12
CA ALA A 114 16.60 -13.01 -12.68
C ALA A 114 16.29 -11.57 -12.25
N LEU A 115 15.33 -11.41 -11.34
CA LEU A 115 15.04 -10.13 -10.72
C LEU A 115 16.03 -9.86 -9.59
N ASN A 116 16.75 -8.74 -9.69
CA ASN A 116 17.46 -8.18 -8.55
C ASN A 116 16.72 -6.97 -7.98
N ARG A 117 17.12 -6.58 -6.77
CA ARG A 117 16.50 -5.47 -6.03
C ARG A 117 16.66 -4.13 -6.73
N GLY A 118 17.76 -3.90 -7.46
CA GLY A 118 17.97 -2.70 -8.25
C GLY A 118 16.99 -2.57 -9.41
N ASN A 119 16.65 -3.68 -10.07
CA ASN A 119 15.60 -3.70 -11.09
C ASN A 119 14.23 -3.40 -10.48
N VAL A 120 13.90 -3.99 -9.32
CA VAL A 120 12.68 -3.64 -8.56
C VAL A 120 12.64 -2.14 -8.27
N ALA A 121 13.75 -1.56 -7.84
CA ALA A 121 13.79 -0.13 -7.54
C ALA A 121 13.42 0.71 -8.76
N ARG A 122 13.99 0.42 -9.93
CA ARG A 122 13.64 1.11 -11.17
C ARG A 122 12.17 0.91 -11.56
N TYR A 123 11.64 -0.31 -11.50
CA TYR A 123 10.23 -0.57 -11.82
C TYR A 123 9.28 0.23 -10.93
N LEU A 124 9.54 0.28 -9.62
CA LEU A 124 8.70 1.03 -8.68
C LEU A 124 8.82 2.55 -8.89
N ALA A 125 10.02 3.06 -9.18
CA ALA A 125 10.21 4.47 -9.52
C ALA A 125 9.48 4.83 -10.84
N SER A 126 9.56 3.97 -11.86
CA SER A 126 8.83 4.14 -13.12
C SER A 126 7.32 4.06 -12.94
N ALA A 127 6.82 3.18 -12.06
CA ALA A 127 5.41 3.14 -11.68
C ALA A 127 4.93 4.48 -11.11
N ALA A 128 5.79 5.18 -10.35
CA ALA A 128 5.57 6.53 -9.84
C ALA A 128 5.84 7.66 -10.86
N GLY A 129 6.11 7.32 -12.14
CA GLY A 129 6.32 8.27 -13.23
C GLY A 129 7.73 8.85 -13.27
N LYS A 130 8.71 8.20 -12.64
CA LYS A 130 10.10 8.65 -12.58
C LYS A 130 10.99 7.82 -13.48
N ASN A 131 11.81 8.50 -14.30
CA ASN A 131 12.87 7.84 -15.06
C ASN A 131 14.22 8.08 -14.38
N PHE A 132 14.54 7.25 -13.39
CA PHE A 132 15.76 7.39 -12.59
C PHE A 132 16.79 6.30 -12.91
N THR A 133 18.05 6.59 -12.59
CA THR A 133 19.10 5.55 -12.52
C THR A 133 18.77 4.54 -11.42
N VAL A 134 19.48 3.40 -11.36
CA VAL A 134 19.27 2.41 -10.30
C VAL A 134 19.47 3.04 -8.92
N ASP A 135 20.59 3.74 -8.71
CA ASP A 135 20.93 4.29 -7.40
C ASP A 135 19.99 5.44 -7.02
N ASP A 136 19.60 6.30 -7.97
CA ASP A 136 18.58 7.34 -7.75
C ASP A 136 17.21 6.73 -7.42
N SER A 137 16.82 5.64 -8.09
CA SER A 137 15.58 4.92 -7.79
C SER A 137 15.60 4.33 -6.39
N ILE A 138 16.73 3.76 -5.98
CA ILE A 138 16.89 3.22 -4.62
C ILE A 138 16.76 4.35 -3.61
N GLN A 139 17.48 5.45 -3.79
CA GLN A 139 17.43 6.58 -2.85
C GLN A 139 16.02 7.16 -2.76
N TYR A 140 15.34 7.34 -3.90
CA TYR A 140 13.96 7.80 -3.93
C TYR A 140 13.03 6.90 -3.10
N LEU A 141 13.08 5.58 -3.31
CA LEU A 141 12.22 4.63 -2.60
C LEU A 141 12.56 4.51 -1.12
N LEU A 142 13.84 4.67 -0.75
CA LEU A 142 14.22 4.84 0.63
C LEU A 142 13.50 6.07 1.15
N ASP A 143 13.80 7.27 0.64
CA ASP A 143 13.30 8.55 1.13
C ASP A 143 11.78 8.57 1.35
N ILE A 144 10.97 8.07 0.40
CA ILE A 144 9.49 8.05 0.52
C ILE A 144 8.90 6.85 1.30
N GLY A 145 9.75 6.03 1.91
CA GLY A 145 9.35 4.95 2.83
C GLY A 145 8.85 3.67 2.15
N ILE A 146 9.00 3.52 0.83
CA ILE A 146 8.63 2.28 0.12
C ILE A 146 9.65 1.17 0.41
N ALA A 147 10.92 1.53 0.60
CA ALA A 147 12.00 0.62 0.91
C ALA A 147 12.66 0.94 2.26
N LYS A 148 13.10 -0.10 2.96
CA LYS A 148 13.90 -0.01 4.20
C LYS A 148 15.33 -0.51 4.06
N GLY A 149 15.62 -1.18 2.94
CA GLY A 149 16.84 -1.97 2.78
C GLY A 149 16.76 -3.36 3.42
N LYS A 150 17.82 -4.15 3.26
CA LYS A 150 17.98 -5.50 3.84
C LYS A 150 18.67 -5.47 5.20
N THR A 151 19.66 -4.58 5.35
CA THR A 151 20.46 -4.46 6.58
C THR A 151 20.27 -3.09 7.22
N GLU A 152 20.23 -2.04 6.42
CA GLU A 152 20.05 -0.66 6.84
C GLU A 152 19.43 0.14 5.70
N ARG A 153 18.89 1.31 6.05
CA ARG A 153 18.23 2.25 5.14
C ARG A 153 19.24 3.10 4.38
N SER A 154 20.08 2.45 3.59
CA SER A 154 21.13 3.08 2.77
C SER A 154 21.20 2.44 1.38
N LEU A 155 21.89 3.08 0.43
CA LEU A 155 22.15 2.48 -0.88
C LEU A 155 22.87 1.13 -0.77
N GLN A 156 23.82 1.01 0.17
CA GLN A 156 24.55 -0.23 0.42
C GLN A 156 23.65 -1.28 1.07
N GLY A 157 22.97 -0.90 2.15
CA GLY A 157 22.06 -1.79 2.87
C GLY A 157 20.85 -2.21 2.06
N PHE A 158 20.50 -1.48 0.99
CA PHE A 158 19.50 -1.89 0.03
C PHE A 158 19.87 -3.17 -0.72
N ASN A 159 21.16 -3.51 -0.85
CA ASN A 159 21.64 -4.71 -1.54
C ASN A 159 21.09 -4.83 -2.97
N LYS A 160 21.45 -3.87 -3.84
CA LYS A 160 20.89 -3.75 -5.21
C LYS A 160 21.04 -5.00 -6.08
N ASN A 161 22.10 -5.78 -5.89
CA ASN A 161 22.36 -7.00 -6.67
C ASN A 161 21.71 -8.25 -6.06
N GLY A 162 21.16 -8.15 -4.84
CA GLY A 162 20.50 -9.25 -4.17
C GLY A 162 19.23 -9.70 -4.88
N PRO A 163 18.87 -10.98 -4.79
CA PRO A 163 17.64 -11.50 -5.38
C PRO A 163 16.40 -11.02 -4.61
N VAL A 164 15.25 -11.10 -5.25
CA VAL A 164 13.95 -10.76 -4.65
C VAL A 164 13.09 -12.03 -4.58
N THR A 165 12.55 -12.30 -3.40
CA THR A 165 11.59 -13.39 -3.17
C THR A 165 10.17 -13.01 -3.58
N ARG A 166 9.29 -13.99 -3.79
CA ARG A 166 7.86 -13.77 -4.10
C ARG A 166 7.19 -12.90 -3.04
N THR A 167 7.43 -13.18 -1.75
CA THR A 167 6.83 -12.39 -0.67
C THR A 167 7.40 -10.98 -0.59
N GLU A 168 8.70 -10.78 -0.85
CA GLU A 168 9.27 -9.43 -0.90
C GLU A 168 8.72 -8.60 -2.05
N ALA A 169 8.52 -9.21 -3.23
CA ALA A 169 7.87 -8.55 -4.35
C ALA A 169 6.49 -8.02 -3.95
N LEU A 170 5.66 -8.85 -3.31
CA LEU A 170 4.34 -8.42 -2.83
C LEU A 170 4.43 -7.29 -1.80
N ALA A 171 5.38 -7.36 -0.87
CA ALA A 171 5.58 -6.32 0.13
C ALA A 171 5.95 -4.97 -0.50
N PHE A 172 6.76 -4.96 -1.56
CA PHE A 172 7.05 -3.75 -2.32
C PHE A 172 5.82 -3.20 -3.04
N LEU A 173 5.05 -4.06 -3.71
CA LEU A 173 3.86 -3.66 -4.47
C LEU A 173 2.78 -3.08 -3.57
N GLU A 174 2.57 -3.65 -2.39
CA GLU A 174 1.58 -3.13 -1.46
C GLU A 174 1.95 -1.74 -0.92
N ARG A 175 3.23 -1.54 -0.56
CA ARG A 175 3.72 -0.22 -0.14
C ARG A 175 3.61 0.80 -1.26
N LEU A 176 3.89 0.40 -2.50
CA LEU A 176 3.71 1.27 -3.66
C LEU A 176 2.23 1.63 -3.87
N LYS A 177 1.32 0.66 -3.85
CA LYS A 177 -0.13 0.90 -3.98
C LYS A 177 -0.71 1.78 -2.88
N TYR A 178 -0.14 1.70 -1.67
CA TYR A 178 -0.52 2.63 -0.62
C TYR A 178 -0.17 4.07 -0.99
N ARG A 179 0.86 4.31 -1.80
CA ARG A 179 1.32 5.66 -2.20
C ARG A 179 0.73 6.16 -3.51
N PHE A 180 0.62 5.30 -4.51
CA PHE A 180 0.21 5.68 -5.86
C PHE A 180 -0.98 4.84 -6.28
N ASP A 181 -2.04 5.50 -6.73
CA ASP A 181 -3.30 4.84 -7.10
C ASP A 181 -3.30 4.33 -8.55
N GLU A 182 -2.40 4.85 -9.40
CA GLU A 182 -2.26 4.44 -10.80
C GLU A 182 -0.80 4.33 -11.26
N LEU A 183 -0.56 3.53 -12.30
CA LEU A 183 0.73 3.46 -12.99
C LEU A 183 0.90 4.65 -13.93
N LYS A 184 2.08 5.27 -13.93
CA LYS A 184 2.38 6.46 -14.75
C LYS A 184 3.29 6.13 -15.95
N SER A 185 3.16 6.94 -17.00
CA SER A 185 4.20 7.02 -18.03
C SER A 185 5.43 7.75 -17.49
N ILE A 186 6.59 7.50 -18.08
CA ILE A 186 7.86 8.13 -17.67
C ILE A 186 8.39 9.08 -18.76
N PRO A 187 9.17 10.12 -18.39
CA PRO A 187 9.86 10.95 -19.37
C PRO A 187 10.95 10.15 -20.10
N LYS A 188 11.25 10.56 -21.34
CA LYS A 188 12.30 9.92 -22.17
C LYS A 188 13.71 10.12 -21.60
N THR A 189 13.93 11.25 -20.93
CA THR A 189 15.24 11.61 -20.37
C THR A 189 15.37 11.04 -18.98
N THR A 190 16.50 10.40 -18.69
CA THR A 190 16.85 10.03 -17.32
C THR A 190 17.03 11.29 -16.48
N GLU A 191 16.31 11.35 -15.37
CA GLU A 191 16.34 12.41 -14.38
C GLU A 191 17.25 12.01 -13.22
N LYS A 192 17.85 13.00 -12.57
CA LYS A 192 18.56 12.80 -11.31
C LYS A 192 17.59 12.99 -10.15
N TYR A 193 17.60 12.08 -9.19
CA TYR A 193 16.83 12.28 -7.97
C TYR A 193 17.54 13.30 -7.07
N ASN A 194 16.83 14.37 -6.74
CA ASN A 194 17.29 15.37 -5.79
C ASN A 194 16.44 15.22 -4.53
N SER A 195 17.02 14.60 -3.50
CA SER A 195 16.36 14.42 -2.21
C SER A 195 15.94 15.77 -1.62
N ASP A 196 14.67 15.88 -1.25
CA ASP A 196 14.10 17.05 -0.58
C ASP A 196 14.04 16.86 0.94
N LEU A 197 14.67 15.81 1.49
CA LEU A 197 14.62 15.50 2.93
C LEU A 197 15.09 16.64 3.82
N ALA A 198 16.10 17.41 3.39
CA ALA A 198 16.57 18.61 4.10
C ALA A 198 15.52 19.74 4.13
N GLN A 199 14.53 19.67 3.24
CA GLN A 199 13.38 20.55 3.11
C GLN A 199 12.10 19.89 3.65
N LYS A 200 12.19 18.84 4.48
CA LYS A 200 11.05 18.27 5.21
C LYS A 200 11.09 18.69 6.68
N ASP A 201 9.92 18.87 7.29
CA ASP A 201 9.81 18.91 8.75
C ASP A 201 9.76 17.46 9.23
N VAL A 202 10.57 17.11 10.22
CA VAL A 202 10.71 15.72 10.65
C VAL A 202 10.28 15.59 12.10
N TYR A 203 9.27 14.77 12.35
CA TYR A 203 8.88 14.35 13.68
C TYR A 203 9.37 12.93 13.94
N THR A 204 10.04 12.71 15.06
CA THR A 204 10.53 11.38 15.44
C THR A 204 9.79 10.88 16.68
N ILE A 205 9.54 9.57 16.69
CA ILE A 205 9.05 8.82 17.85
C ILE A 205 10.14 7.81 18.19
N PRO A 206 11.18 8.19 18.95
CA PRO A 206 12.37 7.37 19.14
C PRO A 206 12.07 6.02 19.76
N GLU A 207 11.14 5.95 20.73
CA GLU A 207 10.77 4.71 21.39
C GLU A 207 10.04 3.72 20.47
N GLN A 208 9.59 4.19 19.30
CA GLN A 208 8.98 3.36 18.26
C GLN A 208 9.85 3.23 17.01
N ASN A 209 11.05 3.84 16.96
CA ASN A 209 11.87 3.98 15.75
C ASN A 209 11.03 4.38 14.51
N ILE A 210 10.23 5.44 14.66
CA ILE A 210 9.47 6.02 13.55
C ILE A 210 9.96 7.44 13.32
N SER A 211 10.16 7.78 12.05
CA SER A 211 10.28 9.15 11.59
C SER A 211 9.14 9.46 10.63
N ILE A 212 8.50 10.61 10.82
CA ILE A 212 7.45 11.11 9.94
C ILE A 212 7.97 12.38 9.30
N GLN A 213 7.92 12.43 7.97
CA GLN A 213 8.39 13.57 7.20
C GLN A 213 7.19 14.30 6.61
N PHE A 214 7.08 15.57 6.98
CA PHE A 214 6.04 16.48 6.50
C PHE A 214 6.63 17.48 5.51
N PRO A 215 5.81 18.01 4.59
CA PRO A 215 6.18 19.20 3.82
C PRO A 215 6.64 20.35 4.74
N GLN A 216 7.63 21.14 4.31
CA GLN A 216 8.20 22.26 5.10
C GLN A 216 7.13 23.17 5.75
N GLN A 217 5.99 23.37 5.08
CA GLN A 217 4.89 24.23 5.55
C GLN A 217 4.24 23.78 6.86
N TRP A 218 4.45 22.52 7.27
CA TRP A 218 3.98 22.00 8.56
C TRP A 218 4.78 22.52 9.75
N LYS A 219 5.98 23.04 9.51
CA LYS A 219 6.89 23.49 10.56
C LYS A 219 6.19 24.46 11.51
N ASN A 220 6.21 24.12 12.79
CA ASN A 220 5.57 24.84 13.89
C ASN A 220 4.03 24.87 13.90
N LYS A 221 3.33 24.26 12.93
CA LYS A 221 1.85 24.31 12.83
C LYS A 221 1.12 23.24 13.62
N TYR A 222 1.78 22.13 13.93
CA TYR A 222 1.16 21.02 14.66
C TYR A 222 1.80 20.80 16.03
N GLU A 223 1.02 20.22 16.93
CA GLU A 223 1.50 19.59 18.15
C GLU A 223 1.08 18.11 18.17
N VAL A 224 1.74 17.32 19.02
CA VAL A 224 1.42 15.89 19.17
C VAL A 224 0.98 15.63 20.59
N VAL A 225 -0.23 15.07 20.74
CA VAL A 225 -0.77 14.65 22.03
C VAL A 225 -0.78 13.13 22.08
N THR A 226 -0.08 12.56 23.06
CA THR A 226 0.01 11.11 23.24
C THR A 226 -1.06 10.61 24.21
N ALA A 227 -1.69 9.48 23.88
CA ALA A 227 -2.59 8.76 24.77
C ALA A 227 -2.28 7.26 24.76
N THR A 228 -2.57 6.58 25.87
CA THR A 228 -2.43 5.13 25.97
C THR A 228 -3.77 4.54 26.36
N ASN A 229 -4.22 3.53 25.62
CA ASN A 229 -5.33 2.69 26.04
C ASN A 229 -4.75 1.45 26.72
N THR A 230 -5.03 1.29 28.01
CA THR A 230 -4.49 0.19 28.83
C THR A 230 -5.13 -1.16 28.53
N ASP A 231 -6.38 -1.17 28.05
CA ASP A 231 -7.17 -2.39 27.85
C ASP A 231 -6.69 -3.13 26.59
N VAL A 232 -6.56 -2.39 25.48
CA VAL A 232 -6.04 -2.93 24.21
C VAL A 232 -4.54 -2.69 24.01
N LYS A 233 -3.86 -2.12 25.04
CA LYS A 233 -2.42 -1.81 25.06
C LYS A 233 -1.94 -1.02 23.83
N THR A 234 -2.76 -0.12 23.32
CA THR A 234 -2.40 0.73 22.17
C THR A 234 -1.82 2.06 22.62
N LYS A 235 -0.87 2.58 21.85
CA LYS A 235 -0.34 3.94 22.02
C LYS A 235 -0.75 4.79 20.83
N ARG A 236 -1.41 5.92 21.11
CA ARG A 236 -1.93 6.88 20.14
C ARG A 236 -1.13 8.16 20.16
N TYR A 237 -0.85 8.69 18.99
CA TYR A 237 -0.20 9.98 18.76
C TYR A 237 -1.15 10.80 17.88
N ASN A 238 -1.83 11.76 18.50
CA ASN A 238 -2.76 12.65 17.81
C ASN A 238 -1.98 13.86 17.30
N PHE A 239 -1.90 14.02 15.98
CA PHE A 239 -1.33 15.19 15.35
C PHE A 239 -2.42 16.24 15.23
N ILE A 240 -2.23 17.39 15.87
CA ILE A 240 -3.26 18.43 16.03
C ILE A 240 -2.74 19.73 15.42
N ASP A 241 -3.54 20.33 14.54
CA ASP A 241 -3.36 21.70 14.09
C ASP A 241 -3.53 22.67 15.26
N LYS A 242 -2.45 23.38 15.62
CA LYS A 242 -2.43 24.31 16.76
C LYS A 242 -3.46 25.41 16.63
N SER A 243 -3.72 25.91 15.41
CA SER A 243 -4.63 27.04 15.21
C SER A 243 -6.09 26.63 15.38
N ASN A 244 -6.41 25.36 15.10
CA ASN A 244 -7.74 24.78 15.21
C ASN A 244 -7.98 23.93 16.47
N LYS A 245 -7.03 23.84 17.40
CA LYS A 245 -7.13 23.02 18.63
C LYS A 245 -8.44 23.20 19.42
N LYS A 246 -8.96 24.43 19.52
CA LYS A 246 -10.24 24.71 20.21
C LYS A 246 -11.47 24.07 19.54
N TYR A 247 -11.34 23.64 18.29
CA TYR A 247 -12.36 22.96 17.49
C TYR A 247 -12.06 21.47 17.29
N GLY A 248 -11.12 20.92 18.08
CA GLY A 248 -10.59 19.57 17.89
C GLY A 248 -9.24 19.59 17.18
N GLY A 249 -9.18 20.15 15.97
CA GLY A 249 -7.96 20.36 15.20
C GLY A 249 -7.19 19.08 14.82
N THR A 250 -7.76 17.90 15.04
CA THR A 250 -7.06 16.63 14.78
C THR A 250 -6.83 16.48 13.28
N LEU A 251 -5.59 16.30 12.86
CA LEU A 251 -5.21 16.08 11.47
C LEU A 251 -5.24 14.58 11.14
N PHE A 252 -4.57 13.78 11.98
CA PHE A 252 -4.62 12.33 11.95
C PHE A 252 -4.19 11.75 13.30
N THR A 253 -4.54 10.48 13.52
CA THR A 253 -4.04 9.70 14.66
C THR A 253 -3.15 8.59 14.16
N LEU A 254 -1.89 8.58 14.58
CA LEU A 254 -1.03 7.40 14.47
C LEU A 254 -1.30 6.50 15.67
N THR A 255 -1.64 5.24 15.42
CA THR A 255 -1.81 4.22 16.47
C THR A 255 -0.79 3.11 16.32
N VAL A 256 -0.12 2.78 17.42
CA VAL A 256 0.75 1.61 17.56
C VAL A 256 -0.06 0.51 18.24
N TRP A 257 -0.29 -0.57 17.52
CA TRP A 257 -1.05 -1.73 17.97
C TRP A 257 -0.12 -2.89 18.29
N PRO A 258 -0.34 -3.65 19.37
CA PRO A 258 0.19 -5.00 19.47
C PRO A 258 -0.27 -5.82 18.26
N LYS A 259 0.63 -6.55 17.61
CA LYS A 259 0.32 -7.29 16.37
C LYS A 259 -0.77 -8.32 16.59
N GLU A 260 -0.77 -9.02 17.72
CA GLU A 260 -1.80 -9.99 18.10
C GLU A 260 -3.20 -9.36 18.14
N VAL A 261 -3.32 -8.18 18.75
CA VAL A 261 -4.58 -7.42 18.83
C VAL A 261 -5.00 -6.93 17.45
N TRP A 262 -4.05 -6.41 16.65
CA TRP A 262 -4.35 -5.98 15.29
C TRP A 262 -4.82 -7.14 14.40
N SER A 263 -4.22 -8.32 14.54
CA SER A 263 -4.62 -9.51 13.79
C SER A 263 -6.04 -9.96 14.13
N SER A 264 -6.51 -9.78 15.37
CA SER A 264 -7.88 -10.15 15.75
C SER A 264 -8.92 -9.09 15.40
N GLU A 265 -8.60 -7.80 15.54
CA GLU A 265 -9.59 -6.71 15.44
C GLU A 265 -9.45 -5.87 14.17
N GLY A 266 -8.22 -5.71 13.67
CA GLY A 266 -7.88 -4.83 12.54
C GLY A 266 -8.69 -5.07 11.27
N PRO A 267 -8.90 -6.33 10.81
CA PRO A 267 -9.71 -6.60 9.63
C PRO A 267 -11.14 -6.07 9.72
N GLU A 268 -11.76 -6.14 10.90
CA GLU A 268 -13.12 -5.65 11.11
C GLU A 268 -13.14 -4.12 11.27
N LEU A 269 -12.12 -3.55 11.93
CA LEU A 269 -11.95 -2.09 12.00
C LEU A 269 -11.81 -1.48 10.61
N MET A 270 -10.98 -2.04 9.73
CA MET A 270 -10.78 -1.53 8.37
C MET A 270 -12.05 -1.50 7.50
N LYS A 271 -13.08 -2.29 7.83
CA LYS A 271 -14.39 -2.23 7.13
C LYS A 271 -15.25 -1.07 7.59
N ASN A 272 -15.09 -0.65 8.84
CA ASN A 272 -16.01 0.25 9.53
C ASN A 272 -15.44 1.66 9.74
N ILE A 273 -14.11 1.80 9.73
CA ILE A 273 -13.41 3.08 9.90
C ILE A 273 -12.34 3.28 8.82
N HIS A 274 -12.09 4.53 8.45
CA HIS A 274 -11.02 4.93 7.52
C HIS A 274 -9.65 4.84 8.20
N ILE A 275 -9.22 3.61 8.49
CA ILE A 275 -7.94 3.26 9.08
C ILE A 275 -7.06 2.58 8.05
N TYR A 276 -5.79 2.98 7.99
CA TYR A 276 -4.83 2.49 7.03
C TYR A 276 -3.60 1.97 7.75
N LYS A 277 -3.18 0.75 7.43
CA LYS A 277 -1.89 0.22 7.86
C LYS A 277 -0.78 0.90 7.08
N ILE A 278 0.11 1.61 7.78
CA ILE A 278 1.28 2.28 7.20
C ILE A 278 2.55 1.45 7.34
N GLY A 279 2.52 0.42 8.19
CA GLY A 279 3.58 -0.58 8.28
C GLY A 279 3.47 -1.44 9.53
N GLU A 280 4.47 -2.29 9.71
CA GLU A 280 4.59 -3.16 10.87
C GLU A 280 6.07 -3.41 11.19
N ARG A 281 6.33 -3.85 12.43
CA ARG A 281 7.64 -4.35 12.88
C ARG A 281 7.39 -5.41 13.94
N GLU A 282 8.01 -6.59 13.80
CA GLU A 282 7.97 -7.72 14.74
C GLU A 282 6.62 -7.90 15.44
N ASN A 283 6.42 -7.23 16.59
CA ASN A 283 5.28 -7.37 17.48
C ASN A 283 4.28 -6.20 17.44
N VAL A 284 4.45 -5.24 16.54
CA VAL A 284 3.59 -4.06 16.42
C VAL A 284 3.15 -3.76 14.99
N VAL A 285 1.93 -3.22 14.86
CA VAL A 285 1.38 -2.68 13.63
C VAL A 285 1.14 -1.18 13.80
N PHE A 286 1.50 -0.42 12.78
CA PHE A 286 1.34 1.02 12.73
C PHE A 286 0.20 1.36 11.78
N THR A 287 -0.76 2.14 12.27
CA THR A 287 -1.89 2.58 11.47
C THR A 287 -2.11 4.07 11.59
N ILE A 288 -2.68 4.67 10.56
CA ILE A 288 -3.22 6.02 10.64
C ILE A 288 -4.73 6.00 10.41
N ASN A 289 -5.43 6.93 11.04
CA ASN A 289 -6.80 7.26 10.69
C ASN A 289 -6.98 8.78 10.71
N THR A 290 -7.84 9.28 9.84
CA THR A 290 -8.25 10.68 9.80
C THR A 290 -9.62 10.84 10.49
N PRO A 291 -9.92 12.02 11.07
CA PRO A 291 -11.23 12.29 11.64
C PRO A 291 -12.30 12.33 10.55
N THR A 292 -13.54 11.98 10.92
CA THR A 292 -14.72 11.97 10.04
C THR A 292 -15.65 13.16 10.29
N ASP A 293 -15.43 13.89 11.38
CA ASP A 293 -16.14 15.09 11.79
C ASP A 293 -15.35 16.37 11.46
N VAL A 294 -16.00 17.53 11.61
CA VAL A 294 -15.37 18.82 11.37
C VAL A 294 -14.43 19.15 12.53
N GLN A 295 -13.15 19.39 12.21
CA GLN A 295 -12.09 19.66 13.17
C GLN A 295 -11.62 21.13 13.16
N TYR A 296 -12.30 22.01 12.43
CA TYR A 296 -11.88 23.39 12.19
C TYR A 296 -13.04 24.39 12.35
N ALA A 297 -12.69 25.67 12.45
CA ALA A 297 -13.67 26.76 12.49
C ALA A 297 -14.44 26.89 11.17
N THR A 298 -15.77 26.69 11.16
CA THR A 298 -16.56 26.80 9.91
C THR A 298 -16.70 28.23 9.39
N GLU A 299 -16.72 29.20 10.30
CA GLU A 299 -16.97 30.62 10.00
C GLU A 299 -15.68 31.45 9.85
N ASP A 300 -14.52 30.90 10.22
CA ASP A 300 -13.22 31.58 10.08
C ASP A 300 -12.46 31.01 8.89
N LEU A 301 -12.45 31.76 7.78
CA LEU A 301 -11.86 31.32 6.52
C LEU A 301 -10.35 31.05 6.64
N ALA A 302 -9.63 31.80 7.49
CA ALA A 302 -8.19 31.62 7.63
C ALA A 302 -7.87 30.31 8.35
N LEU A 303 -8.56 30.06 9.47
CA LEU A 303 -8.40 28.82 10.23
C LEU A 303 -8.84 27.59 9.42
N LYS A 304 -9.96 27.71 8.68
CA LYS A 304 -10.43 26.65 7.77
C LYS A 304 -9.38 26.35 6.69
N THR A 305 -8.85 27.38 6.03
CA THR A 305 -7.90 27.20 4.93
C THR A 305 -6.61 26.54 5.43
N GLU A 306 -6.11 26.94 6.60
CA GLU A 306 -4.94 26.30 7.20
C GLU A 306 -5.15 24.82 7.47
N TYR A 307 -6.25 24.47 8.16
CA TYR A 307 -6.56 23.08 8.45
C TYR A 307 -6.69 22.25 7.17
N LEU A 308 -7.42 22.75 6.17
CA LEU A 308 -7.62 22.02 4.92
C LEU A 308 -6.32 21.81 4.16
N ASN A 309 -5.40 22.79 4.15
CA ASN A 309 -4.09 22.62 3.52
C ASN A 309 -3.29 21.48 4.19
N LEU A 310 -3.23 21.45 5.52
CA LEU A 310 -2.54 20.37 6.24
C LEU A 310 -3.27 19.03 6.06
N SER A 311 -4.60 19.00 6.16
CA SER A 311 -5.39 17.79 6.00
C SER A 311 -5.26 17.21 4.59
N ASN A 312 -5.18 18.05 3.56
CA ASN A 312 -5.03 17.61 2.17
C ASN A 312 -3.69 16.92 1.95
N ASP A 313 -2.59 17.41 2.55
CA ASP A 313 -1.28 16.74 2.46
C ASP A 313 -1.34 15.27 2.94
N ILE A 314 -2.21 14.96 3.92
CA ILE A 314 -2.44 13.58 4.40
C ILE A 314 -3.24 12.77 3.37
N GLN A 315 -4.32 13.35 2.86
CA GLN A 315 -5.22 12.69 1.91
C GLN A 315 -4.53 12.40 0.57
N GLU A 316 -3.66 13.30 0.14
CA GLU A 316 -2.81 13.16 -1.05
C GLU A 316 -1.58 12.28 -0.78
N LYS A 317 -1.48 11.66 0.41
CA LYS A 317 -0.39 10.76 0.82
C LYS A 317 0.99 11.43 0.73
N GLY A 318 1.05 12.75 0.86
CA GLY A 318 2.27 13.58 0.83
C GLY A 318 3.12 13.51 2.11
N ILE A 319 2.75 12.63 3.05
CA ILE A 319 3.45 12.39 4.31
C ILE A 319 4.16 11.05 4.26
N ASP A 320 5.47 11.10 4.54
CA ASP A 320 6.31 9.92 4.51
C ASP A 320 6.47 9.32 5.91
N PHE A 321 5.97 8.09 6.07
CA PHE A 321 6.11 7.31 7.30
C PHE A 321 7.28 6.35 7.14
N ILE A 322 8.35 6.63 7.89
CA ILE A 322 9.56 5.82 7.89
C ILE A 322 9.57 5.03 9.18
N ILE A 323 9.37 3.72 9.05
CA ILE A 323 9.37 2.78 10.16
C ILE A 323 10.65 1.96 10.03
N ASP A 324 11.60 2.18 10.93
CA ASP A 324 12.89 1.47 10.91
C ASP A 324 12.82 0.12 11.65
#